data_AF-A0A524J344-F1
#
_entry.id   AF-A0A524J344-F1
#
_cell.length_a   1.000
_cell.length_b   1.000
_cell.length_c   1.000
_cell.angle_alpha   90.00
_cell.angle_beta   90.00
_cell.angle_gamma   90.00
#
_symmetry.space_group_name_H-M   'P 1'
#
loop_
_entity.id
_entity.type
_entity.pdbx_description
1 polymer ?
#
loop_
_entity_poly.entity_id
_entity_poly.type
_entity_poly.pdbx_seq_one_letter_code
_entity_poly.pdbx_strand_id
1 'polypeptide(L)' 'MQTTRQSAPKHRPKGVTLLYEDADILVVDKPSGLLTMGTDMDKSRTVHSILNDYVRKGNP' A
#
# COMPACT_ATOMS: atom_id res chain seq x y z
N MET A 1 26.58 11.29 12.35
CA MET A 1 25.60 10.65 13.26
C MET A 1 24.22 11.16 12.84
N GLN A 2 23.43 10.38 12.09
CA GLN A 2 22.12 10.83 11.61
C GLN A 2 21.03 10.07 12.37
N THR A 3 20.39 10.79 13.30
CA THR A 3 19.35 10.29 14.19
C THR A 3 18.05 10.11 13.40
N THR A 4 17.69 8.87 13.06
CA THR A 4 16.37 8.57 12.49
C THR A 4 15.33 8.67 13.60
N ARG A 5 14.59 9.78 13.63
CA ARG A 5 13.35 9.91 14.42
C ARG A 5 12.36 8.87 13.87
N GLN A 6 12.24 7.73 14.54
CA GLN A 6 11.21 6.73 14.26
C GLN A 6 9.85 7.34 14.61
N SER A 7 9.24 8.02 13.65
CA SER A 7 7.81 8.33 13.66
C SER A 7 7.03 7.01 13.75
N ALA A 8 5.95 7.01 14.54
CA ALA A 8 5.04 5.89 14.84
C ALA A 8 4.86 4.90 13.68
N PRO A 9 4.64 3.59 13.94
CA PRO A 9 4.56 2.58 12.89
C PRO A 9 3.41 2.90 11.94
N LYS A 10 3.72 3.59 10.84
CA LYS A 10 2.79 3.84 9.74
C LYS A 10 2.22 2.49 9.33
N HIS A 11 0.89 2.37 9.32
CA HIS A 11 0.19 1.15 8.94
C HIS A 11 0.70 0.74 7.57
N ARG A 12 1.45 -0.36 7.40
CA ARG A 12 2.06 -0.72 6.10
C ARG A 12 1.11 -1.56 5.24
N PRO A 13 1.13 -1.40 3.90
CA PRO A 13 0.32 -2.24 3.03
C PRO A 13 0.85 -3.68 3.09
N LYS A 14 -0.01 -4.63 3.46
CA LYS A 14 0.39 -6.04 3.61
C LYS A 14 0.39 -6.73 2.24
N GLY A 15 1.52 -7.32 1.85
CA GLY A 15 1.64 -8.10 0.62
C GLY A 15 1.96 -7.29 -0.64
N VAL A 16 2.32 -6.01 -0.50
CA VAL A 16 2.85 -5.15 -1.57
C VAL A 16 3.98 -4.31 -0.97
N THR A 17 5.08 -4.13 -1.70
CA THR A 17 6.20 -3.32 -1.20
C THR A 17 6.01 -1.87 -1.64
N LEU A 18 5.92 -0.95 -0.68
CA LEU A 18 5.84 0.50 -0.97
C LEU A 18 7.24 1.05 -1.24
N LEU A 19 7.46 1.55 -2.47
CA LEU A 19 8.74 2.11 -2.91
C LEU A 19 8.79 3.63 -2.70
N TYR A 20 7.67 4.31 -2.96
CA TYR A 20 7.54 5.76 -2.82
C TYR A 20 6.11 6.15 -2.45
N GLU A 21 5.98 7.21 -1.67
CA GLU A 21 4.71 7.79 -1.24
C GLU A 21 4.89 9.31 -1.13
N ASP A 22 4.00 10.06 -1.75
CA ASP A 22 3.81 11.49 -1.53
C ASP A 22 2.32 11.79 -1.25
N ALA A 23 1.94 13.07 -1.36
CA ALA A 23 0.56 13.51 -1.10
C ALA A 23 -0.44 13.04 -2.18
N ASP A 24 0.02 12.73 -3.39
CA ASP A 24 -0.80 12.55 -4.59
C ASP A 24 -0.63 11.15 -5.23
N ILE A 25 0.55 10.53 -5.08
CA ILE A 25 0.95 9.29 -5.72
C ILE A 25 1.61 8.29 -4.76
N LEU A 26 1.37 7.01 -5.07
CA LEU A 26 1.95 5.85 -4.39
C LEU A 26 2.60 4.96 -5.44
N VAL A 27 3.88 4.66 -5.27
CA VAL A 27 4.63 3.74 -6.13
C VAL A 27 4.91 2.46 -5.35
N VAL A 28 4.45 1.33 -5.90
CA VAL A 28 4.58 0.02 -5.27
C VAL A 28 5.21 -0.99 -6.22
N ASP A 29 5.96 -1.92 -5.65
CA ASP A 29 6.38 -3.13 -6.36
C ASP A 29 5.29 -4.20 -6.24
N LYS A 30 4.73 -4.57 -7.39
CA LYS A 30 3.61 -5.52 -7.47
C LYS A 30 4.14 -6.95 -7.60
N PRO A 31 3.90 -7.84 -6.61
CA PRO A 31 4.30 -9.23 -6.73
C PRO A 31 3.52 -9.94 -7.85
N SER A 32 4.13 -11.00 -8.40
CA SER A 32 3.49 -11.92 -9.33
C SER A 32 2.31 -12.64 -8.66
N GLY A 33 1.24 -12.90 -9.41
CA GLY A 33 0.03 -13.55 -8.88
C GLY A 33 -0.93 -12.62 -8.13
N LEU A 34 -0.57 -11.35 -7.91
CA LEU A 34 -1.47 -10.33 -7.39
C LEU A 34 -2.09 -9.52 -8.53
N LEU A 35 -3.42 -9.44 -8.55
CA LEU A 35 -4.17 -8.64 -9.52
C LEU A 35 -4.06 -7.15 -9.17
N THR A 36 -3.89 -6.30 -10.18
CA THR A 36 -3.88 -4.84 -9.99
C THR A 36 -5.28 -4.32 -9.65
N MET A 37 -6.28 -4.75 -10.44
CA MET A 37 -7.70 -4.43 -10.28
C MET A 37 -8.51 -5.72 -10.22
N GLY A 38 -9.58 -5.69 -9.43
CA GLY A 38 -10.52 -6.82 -9.38
C GLY A 38 -11.30 -6.94 -10.67
N THR A 39 -11.81 -8.14 -10.94
CA THR A 39 -12.78 -8.38 -12.01
C THR A 39 -14.15 -8.63 -11.38
N ASP A 40 -15.22 -8.71 -12.18
CA ASP A 40 -16.56 -8.98 -11.64
C ASP A 40 -16.67 -10.30 -10.88
N MET A 41 -15.85 -11.29 -11.24
CA MET A 41 -15.81 -12.59 -10.57
C MET A 41 -14.92 -12.63 -9.32
N ASP A 42 -13.87 -11.80 -9.26
CA ASP A 42 -12.95 -11.80 -8.14
C ASP A 42 -12.53 -10.38 -7.76
N LYS A 43 -13.18 -9.88 -6.71
CA LYS A 43 -12.90 -8.59 -6.07
C LYS A 43 -11.95 -8.72 -4.90
N SER A 44 -11.55 -9.95 -4.56
CA SER A 44 -10.84 -10.23 -3.33
C SER A 44 -9.32 -10.09 -3.52
N ARG A 45 -8.69 -9.28 -2.66
CA ARG A 45 -7.24 -9.10 -2.53
C ARG A 45 -6.51 -8.69 -3.82
N THR A 46 -6.78 -7.47 -4.27
CA THR A 46 -6.07 -6.77 -5.36
C THR A 46 -5.12 -5.72 -4.82
N VAL A 47 -4.13 -5.28 -5.61
CA VAL A 47 -3.27 -4.12 -5.28
C VAL A 47 -4.13 -2.92 -4.93
N HIS A 48 -5.13 -2.61 -5.74
CA HIS A 48 -6.03 -1.49 -5.50
C HIS A 48 -6.74 -1.59 -4.14
N SER A 49 -7.32 -2.75 -3.80
CA SER A 49 -7.97 -2.92 -2.48
C SER A 49 -6.99 -2.79 -1.31
N ILE A 50 -5.77 -3.31 -1.45
CA ILE A 50 -4.76 -3.27 -0.39
C ILE A 50 -4.27 -1.84 -0.15
N LEU A 51 -4.02 -1.09 -1.23
CA LEU A 51 -3.57 0.30 -1.13
C LEU A 51 -4.69 1.24 -0.68
N ASN A 52 -5.92 1.02 -1.13
CA ASN A 52 -7.07 1.80 -0.66
C ASN A 52 -7.28 1.61 0.85
N ASP A 53 -7.19 0.37 1.34
CA ASP A 53 -7.24 0.08 2.78
C ASP A 53 -6.08 0.74 3.54
N TYR A 54 -4.88 0.73 2.96
CA TYR A 54 -3.71 1.39 3.54
C TYR A 54 -3.93 2.89 3.72
N VAL A 55 -4.39 3.60 2.67
CA VAL A 55 -4.64 5.05 2.73
C VAL A 55 -5.75 5.37 3.72
N ARG A 56 -6.86 4.62 3.69
CA ARG A 56 -8.01 4.83 4.60
C ARG A 56 -7.65 4.63 6.08
N LYS A 57 -6.74 3.69 6.38
CA LYS A 57 -6.30 3.42 7.76
C LYS A 57 -5.15 4.32 8.20
N GLY A 58 -4.37 4.84 7.25
CA GLY A 58 -3.24 5.74 7.49
C GLY A 58 -3.63 7.20 7.71
N ASN A 59 -4.77 7.64 7.17
CA ASN A 59 -5.34 8.98 7.34
C ASN A 59 -6.74 8.89 7.99
N PRO A 60 -6.87 9.02 9.33
CA PRO A 60 -8.16 9.28 9.97
C PRO A 60 -8.69 10.69 9.66
#